data_AF-A0A3B0U488-F1
#
_entry.id   AF-A0A3B0U488-F1
#
_cell.length_a   1.000
_cell.length_b   1.000
_cell.length_c   1.000
_cell.angle_alpha   90.00
_cell.angle_beta   90.00
_cell.angle_gamma   90.00
#
_symmetry.space_group_name_H-M   'P 1'
#
loop_
_entity.id
_entity.type
_entity.pdbx_description
1 polymer ?
#
loop_
_entity_poly.entity_id
_entity_poly.type
_entity_poly.pdbx_seq_one_letter_code
_entity_poly.pdbx_strand_id
1 'polypeptide(L)'
;MTSDHSKTPTQLICLSPDDLNSSLLTSSQKNWLKQHNFNGQSARLLAFPDDSGSIAGYVFGLGEEKGREPLLLGEAAAKLPGGKYQLSGNQKNSELDQLAFLLGSYRFDHYTSSSDPVELFGLDDGSQQAKILSEAAFIARDLINIPANDLDPQQFEKYIRSFANH
;
A
#
# COMPACT_ATOMS: atom_id res chain seq x y z
N MET A 1 -13.45 -7.75 15.72
CA MET A 1 -14.13 -7.54 14.42
C MET A 1 -13.48 -8.49 13.44
N THR A 2 -14.24 -9.43 12.92
CA THR A 2 -13.76 -10.45 11.99
C THR A 2 -13.46 -9.79 10.66
N SER A 3 -12.18 -9.65 10.32
CA SER A 3 -11.74 -9.32 8.97
C SER A 3 -12.28 -10.38 8.01
N ASP A 4 -13.16 -9.97 7.12
CA ASP A 4 -13.76 -10.84 6.11
C ASP A 4 -12.67 -11.24 5.10
N HIS A 5 -11.99 -12.35 5.39
CA HIS A 5 -10.94 -12.92 4.54
C HIS A 5 -11.49 -13.54 3.23
N SER A 6 -12.79 -13.40 2.93
CA SER A 6 -13.44 -14.06 1.78
C SER A 6 -13.29 -13.33 0.44
N LYS A 7 -12.84 -12.07 0.41
CA LYS A 7 -12.61 -11.34 -0.85
C LYS A 7 -11.23 -11.61 -1.43
N THR A 8 -11.22 -12.06 -2.69
CA THR A 8 -10.00 -12.16 -3.51
C THR A 8 -9.25 -10.83 -3.49
N PRO A 9 -7.93 -10.83 -3.21
CA PRO A 9 -7.16 -9.59 -3.19
C PRO A 9 -7.15 -8.93 -4.56
N THR A 10 -7.33 -7.61 -4.59
CA THR A 10 -7.27 -6.81 -5.81
C THR A 10 -5.82 -6.72 -6.29
N GLN A 11 -5.58 -6.92 -7.57
CA GLN A 11 -4.22 -6.85 -8.12
C GLN A 11 -3.72 -5.40 -8.20
N LEU A 12 -2.49 -5.17 -7.75
CA LEU A 12 -1.71 -3.96 -7.99
C LEU A 12 -0.48 -4.33 -8.80
N ILE A 13 -0.50 -4.03 -10.10
CA ILE A 13 0.56 -4.37 -11.05
C ILE A 13 1.54 -3.19 -11.16
N CYS A 14 2.75 -3.38 -10.65
CA CYS A 14 3.82 -2.39 -10.68
C CYS A 14 4.60 -2.50 -12.00
N LEU A 15 4.72 -1.38 -12.73
CA LEU A 15 5.27 -1.33 -14.07
C LEU A 15 6.28 -0.20 -14.23
N SER A 16 7.48 -0.52 -14.69
CA SER A 16 8.38 0.45 -15.32
C SER A 16 8.03 0.66 -16.80
N PRO A 17 8.58 1.69 -17.46
CA PRO A 17 8.40 1.91 -18.89
C PRO A 17 8.74 0.68 -19.75
N ASP A 18 9.73 -0.10 -19.35
CA ASP A 18 10.16 -1.33 -20.05
C ASP A 18 9.16 -2.49 -19.90
N ASP A 19 8.26 -2.45 -18.92
CA ASP A 19 7.35 -3.56 -18.58
C ASP A 19 6.02 -3.51 -19.33
N LEU A 20 5.73 -2.43 -20.06
CA LEU A 20 4.43 -2.22 -20.71
C LEU A 20 4.09 -3.32 -21.73
N ASN A 21 5.11 -3.97 -22.30
CA ASN A 21 4.95 -5.07 -23.25
C ASN A 21 5.06 -6.46 -22.61
N SER A 22 5.26 -6.54 -21.29
CA SER A 22 5.41 -7.80 -20.56
C SER A 22 4.19 -8.73 -20.67
N SER A 23 4.38 -10.00 -20.29
CA SER A 23 3.32 -11.00 -20.21
C SER A 23 2.39 -10.82 -18.99
N LEU A 24 2.71 -9.89 -18.09
CA LEU A 24 1.89 -9.55 -16.92
C LEU A 24 0.56 -8.90 -17.30
N LEU A 25 0.49 -8.32 -18.51
CA LEU A 25 -0.67 -7.60 -19.02
C LEU A 25 -1.28 -8.35 -20.20
N THR A 26 -2.60 -8.53 -20.14
CA THR A 26 -3.41 -8.96 -21.28
C THR A 26 -3.43 -7.89 -22.38
N SER A 27 -3.79 -8.28 -23.60
CA SER A 27 -3.95 -7.34 -24.72
C SER A 27 -4.97 -6.23 -24.43
N SER A 28 -6.04 -6.56 -23.70
CA SER A 28 -7.06 -5.57 -23.30
C SER A 28 -6.47 -4.55 -22.33
N GLN A 29 -5.74 -4.99 -21.31
CA GLN A 29 -5.06 -4.10 -20.36
C GLN A 29 -4.02 -3.22 -21.07
N LYS A 30 -3.22 -3.77 -21.99
CA LYS A 30 -2.26 -2.97 -22.78
C LYS A 30 -2.94 -1.86 -23.58
N ASN A 31 -4.07 -2.18 -24.23
CA ASN A 31 -4.84 -1.18 -24.95
C ASN A 31 -5.42 -0.12 -24.00
N TRP A 32 -5.97 -0.53 -22.85
CA TRP A 32 -6.47 0.38 -21.82
C TRP A 32 -5.40 1.38 -21.37
N LEU A 33 -4.22 0.89 -21.01
CA LEU A 33 -3.08 1.72 -20.61
C LEU A 33 -2.73 2.76 -21.67
N LYS A 34 -2.70 2.36 -22.94
CA LYS A 34 -2.46 3.25 -24.08
C LYS A 34 -3.54 4.35 -24.20
N GLN A 35 -4.81 4.00 -24.09
CA GLN A 35 -5.92 4.98 -24.15
C GLN A 35 -5.84 6.01 -23.01
N HIS A 36 -5.31 5.60 -21.86
CA HIS A 36 -5.10 6.47 -20.71
C HIS A 36 -3.71 7.14 -20.69
N ASN A 37 -2.90 7.03 -21.75
CA ASN A 37 -1.53 7.56 -21.81
C ASN A 37 -0.64 7.07 -20.65
N PHE A 38 -0.91 5.88 -20.12
CA PHE A 38 -0.06 5.26 -19.11
C PHE A 38 1.16 4.64 -19.79
N ASN A 39 2.34 5.08 -19.38
CA ASN A 39 3.61 4.68 -19.95
C ASN A 39 4.63 4.26 -18.88
N GLY A 40 4.15 3.85 -17.70
CA GLY A 40 5.02 3.45 -16.58
C GLY A 40 5.64 4.65 -15.85
N GLN A 41 5.12 5.86 -16.04
CA GLN A 41 5.60 7.06 -15.36
C GLN A 41 5.53 6.94 -13.84
N SER A 42 6.54 7.47 -13.14
CA SER A 42 6.64 7.38 -11.68
C SER A 42 5.39 7.89 -10.96
N ALA A 43 5.03 7.21 -9.87
CA ALA A 43 3.97 7.56 -8.94
C ALA A 43 2.54 7.62 -9.52
N ARG A 44 2.33 7.16 -10.76
CA ARG A 44 1.01 7.15 -11.38
C ARG A 44 0.24 5.89 -11.05
N LEU A 45 -0.93 6.04 -10.44
CA LEU A 45 -1.89 4.97 -10.21
C LEU A 45 -3.02 5.05 -11.27
N LEU A 46 -3.41 3.91 -11.85
CA LEU A 46 -4.53 3.84 -12.78
C LEU A 46 -5.32 2.54 -12.56
N ALA A 47 -6.63 2.67 -12.32
CA ALA A 47 -7.53 1.53 -12.29
C ALA A 47 -7.77 0.96 -13.71
N PHE A 48 -7.95 -0.34 -13.82
CA PHE A 48 -8.40 -0.99 -15.05
C PHE A 48 -9.63 -1.86 -14.79
N PRO A 49 -10.57 -1.94 -15.76
CA PRO A 49 -11.81 -2.66 -15.59
C PRO A 49 -11.68 -4.16 -15.89
N ASP A 50 -12.62 -4.95 -15.40
CA ASP A 50 -12.92 -6.30 -15.89
C ASP A 50 -13.91 -6.23 -17.08
N ASP A 51 -14.30 -7.40 -17.59
CA ASP A 51 -15.25 -7.53 -18.70
C ASP A 51 -16.68 -7.03 -18.35
N SER A 52 -16.98 -6.84 -17.06
CA SER A 52 -18.25 -6.26 -16.58
C SER A 52 -18.21 -4.74 -16.44
N GLY A 53 -17.04 -4.12 -16.59
CA GLY A 53 -16.83 -2.69 -16.33
C GLY A 53 -16.59 -2.34 -14.86
N SER A 54 -16.44 -3.35 -13.99
CA SER A 54 -16.06 -3.17 -12.58
C SER A 54 -14.54 -3.06 -12.44
N ILE A 55 -14.04 -2.53 -11.32
CA ILE A 55 -12.59 -2.44 -11.09
C ILE A 55 -12.02 -3.86 -10.92
N ALA A 56 -11.17 -4.26 -11.86
CA ALA A 56 -10.43 -5.53 -11.79
C ALA A 56 -9.12 -5.40 -10.99
N GLY A 57 -8.53 -4.20 -11.02
CA GLY A 57 -7.25 -3.94 -10.38
C GLY A 57 -6.68 -2.58 -10.74
N TYR A 58 -5.44 -2.39 -10.36
CA TYR A 58 -4.69 -1.16 -10.56
C TYR A 58 -3.33 -1.46 -11.19
N VAL A 59 -2.86 -0.53 -12.02
CA VAL A 59 -1.43 -0.44 -12.34
C VAL A 59 -0.80 0.72 -11.58
N PHE A 60 0.45 0.57 -11.21
CA PHE A 60 1.25 1.65 -10.62
C PHE A 60 2.58 1.81 -11.35
N GLY A 61 2.86 3.03 -11.79
CA GLY A 61 4.05 3.34 -12.55
C GLY A 61 5.25 3.58 -11.64
N LEU A 62 6.32 2.82 -11.85
CA LEU A 62 7.55 2.88 -11.07
C LEU A 62 8.57 3.89 -11.62
N GLY A 63 8.34 4.40 -12.84
CA GLY A 63 9.33 5.16 -13.58
C GLY A 63 10.56 4.34 -13.97
N GLU A 64 11.58 5.07 -14.40
CA GLU A 64 12.92 4.52 -14.65
C GLU A 64 13.51 3.93 -13.36
N GLU A 65 14.27 2.84 -13.47
CA GLU A 65 14.95 2.25 -12.31
C GLU A 65 16.00 3.21 -11.75
N LYS A 66 16.73 3.91 -12.63
CA LYS A 66 17.76 4.87 -12.24
C LYS A 66 17.12 6.08 -11.57
N GLY A 67 17.41 6.25 -10.27
CA GLY A 67 16.92 7.37 -9.48
C GLY A 67 15.49 7.17 -8.96
N ARG A 68 14.98 5.94 -8.98
CA ARG A 68 13.71 5.60 -8.33
C ARG A 68 13.81 5.86 -6.82
N GLU A 69 12.81 6.55 -6.28
CA GLU A 69 12.68 6.74 -4.83
C GLU A 69 12.49 5.38 -4.14
N PRO A 70 13.30 5.04 -3.12
CA PRO A 70 13.26 3.72 -2.49
C PRO A 70 11.90 3.37 -1.84
N LEU A 71 11.12 4.38 -1.45
CA LEU A 71 9.81 4.20 -0.81
C LEU A 71 8.62 4.58 -1.71
N LEU A 72 8.83 4.62 -3.03
CA LEU A 72 7.83 5.05 -4.01
C LEU A 72 6.47 4.33 -3.86
N LEU A 73 6.48 3.04 -3.51
CA LEU A 73 5.24 2.26 -3.34
C LEU A 73 4.34 2.75 -2.21
N GLY A 74 4.87 3.53 -1.26
CA GLY A 74 4.02 4.20 -0.27
C GLY A 74 3.01 5.15 -0.90
N GLU A 75 3.35 5.76 -2.05
CA GLU A 75 2.39 6.59 -2.78
C GLU A 75 1.25 5.80 -3.40
N ALA A 76 1.49 4.54 -3.80
CA ALA A 76 0.44 3.67 -4.28
C ALA A 76 -0.58 3.41 -3.16
N ALA A 77 -0.11 2.97 -2.00
CA ALA A 77 -0.96 2.69 -0.83
C ALA A 77 -1.77 3.90 -0.37
N ALA A 78 -1.17 5.10 -0.36
CA ALA A 78 -1.84 6.33 0.04
C ALA A 78 -3.00 6.73 -0.91
N LYS A 79 -2.91 6.36 -2.20
CA LYS A 79 -3.90 6.70 -3.25
C LYS A 79 -4.97 5.64 -3.46
N LEU A 80 -4.75 4.41 -2.99
CA LEU A 80 -5.70 3.31 -3.14
C LEU A 80 -6.95 3.53 -2.27
N PRO A 81 -8.14 3.11 -2.76
CA PRO A 81 -9.30 2.99 -1.89
C PRO A 81 -9.07 1.87 -0.86
N GLY A 82 -9.90 1.88 0.20
CA GLY A 82 -9.88 0.81 1.18
C GLY A 82 -10.11 -0.55 0.52
N GLY A 83 -9.31 -1.55 0.92
CA GLY A 83 -9.32 -2.85 0.30
C GLY A 83 -8.03 -3.63 0.55
N LYS A 84 -8.04 -4.87 0.09
CA LYS A 84 -6.94 -5.81 0.22
C LYS A 84 -6.26 -6.00 -1.13
N TYR A 85 -4.95 -5.75 -1.17
CA TYR A 85 -4.17 -5.67 -2.41
C TYR A 85 -3.06 -6.70 -2.45
N GLN A 86 -2.79 -7.23 -3.64
CA GLN A 86 -1.63 -8.08 -3.89
C GLN A 86 -0.72 -7.41 -4.91
N LEU A 87 0.56 -7.26 -4.56
CA LEU A 87 1.58 -6.72 -5.45
C LEU A 87 2.02 -7.78 -6.49
N SER A 88 2.02 -7.38 -7.75
CA SER A 88 2.60 -8.13 -8.88
C SER A 88 3.39 -7.17 -9.78
N GLY A 89 4.30 -7.64 -10.62
CA GLY A 89 5.15 -6.75 -11.41
C GLY A 89 6.59 -7.21 -11.61
N ASN A 90 7.39 -6.38 -12.28
CA ASN A 90 8.81 -6.63 -12.52
C ASN A 90 9.62 -6.50 -11.22
N GLN A 91 9.72 -7.64 -10.52
CA GLN A 91 10.81 -8.10 -9.63
C GLN A 91 11.39 -7.04 -8.67
N LYS A 92 11.22 -7.08 -7.35
CA LYS A 92 10.93 -8.14 -6.38
C LYS A 92 9.90 -7.52 -5.43
N ASN A 93 9.01 -8.28 -4.82
CA ASN A 93 8.32 -7.82 -3.61
C ASN A 93 9.35 -7.76 -2.48
N SER A 94 10.36 -6.90 -2.62
CA SER A 94 11.45 -6.79 -1.66
C SER A 94 10.85 -6.36 -0.33
N GLU A 95 11.53 -6.71 0.76
CA GLU A 95 11.14 -6.24 2.08
C GLU A 95 10.96 -4.71 2.09
N LEU A 96 11.78 -3.97 1.33
CA LEU A 96 11.68 -2.52 1.20
C LEU A 96 10.40 -2.06 0.47
N ASP A 97 10.00 -2.76 -0.59
CA ASP A 97 8.77 -2.47 -1.34
C ASP A 97 7.53 -2.74 -0.49
N GLN A 98 7.55 -3.84 0.26
CA GLN A 98 6.49 -4.18 1.21
C GLN A 98 6.44 -3.15 2.34
N LEU A 99 7.59 -2.78 2.92
CA LEU A 99 7.70 -1.75 3.94
C LEU A 99 7.19 -0.39 3.43
N ALA A 100 7.57 0.00 2.22
CA ALA A 100 7.12 1.25 1.60
C ALA A 100 5.59 1.28 1.47
N PHE A 101 5.00 0.20 0.95
CA PHE A 101 3.55 0.06 0.83
C PHE A 101 2.86 0.15 2.21
N LEU A 102 3.35 -0.61 3.19
CA LEU A 102 2.80 -0.61 4.56
C LEU A 102 2.90 0.79 5.17
N LEU A 103 4.06 1.47 5.10
CA LEU A 103 4.22 2.83 5.60
C LEU A 103 3.29 3.86 4.94
N GLY A 104 2.99 3.67 3.66
CA GLY A 104 2.04 4.51 2.90
C GLY A 104 0.56 4.20 3.17
N SER A 105 0.26 3.01 3.68
CA SER A 105 -1.11 2.62 4.08
C SER A 105 -1.57 3.25 5.40
N TYR A 106 -0.65 3.87 6.15
CA TYR A 106 -0.94 4.53 7.41
C TYR A 106 -2.06 5.56 7.29
N ARG A 107 -3.05 5.47 8.18
CA ARG A 107 -4.08 6.48 8.37
C ARG A 107 -4.26 6.73 9.86
N PHE A 108 -4.31 8.00 10.24
CA PHE A 108 -4.67 8.39 11.60
C PHE A 108 -6.19 8.60 11.65
N ASP A 109 -6.92 7.61 12.16
CA ASP A 109 -8.38 7.56 12.18
C ASP A 109 -8.97 7.61 13.61
N HIS A 110 -8.16 8.00 14.60
CA HIS A 110 -8.53 8.04 16.02
C HIS A 110 -9.79 8.87 16.34
N TYR A 111 -10.14 9.83 15.48
CA TYR A 111 -11.25 10.77 15.68
C TYR A 111 -12.33 10.70 14.59
N THR A 112 -12.26 9.73 13.68
CA THR A 112 -13.21 9.62 12.56
C THR A 112 -13.83 8.24 12.50
N SER A 113 -15.04 8.15 11.95
CA SER A 113 -15.59 6.84 11.54
C SER A 113 -14.77 6.38 10.33
N SER A 114 -13.94 5.35 10.54
CA SER A 114 -12.88 5.00 9.61
C SER A 114 -13.40 4.50 8.26
N SER A 115 -12.68 4.89 7.19
CA SER A 115 -12.77 4.24 5.89
C SER A 115 -12.07 2.89 5.95
N ASP A 116 -12.52 1.92 5.14
CA ASP A 116 -11.86 0.62 5.04
C ASP A 116 -10.34 0.77 4.88
N PRO A 117 -9.51 -0.02 5.61
CA PRO A 117 -8.07 0.08 5.54
C PRO A 117 -7.51 -0.41 4.19
N VAL A 118 -6.30 0.02 3.86
CA VAL A 118 -5.53 -0.50 2.73
C VAL A 118 -4.59 -1.59 3.26
N GLU A 119 -4.84 -2.85 2.89
CA GLU A 119 -4.10 -4.01 3.38
C GLU A 119 -3.24 -4.64 2.28
N LEU A 120 -2.03 -5.08 2.64
CA LEU A 120 -1.16 -5.86 1.76
C LEU A 120 -1.36 -7.36 2.01
N PHE A 121 -1.67 -8.10 0.94
CA PHE A 121 -1.82 -9.55 0.93
C PHE A 121 -0.56 -10.24 0.41
N GLY A 122 -0.33 -11.47 0.90
CA GLY A 122 0.75 -12.32 0.41
C GLY A 122 2.12 -11.97 0.98
N LEU A 123 2.14 -11.36 2.17
CA LEU A 123 3.32 -11.17 3.00
C LEU A 123 3.98 -12.55 3.25
N ASP A 124 5.14 -12.81 2.63
CA ASP A 124 5.96 -14.02 2.77
C ASP A 124 6.88 -13.94 4.00
N ASP A 125 7.68 -14.95 4.35
CA ASP A 125 8.52 -14.88 5.56
C ASP A 125 9.50 -13.67 5.58
N GLY A 126 9.90 -13.17 4.41
CA GLY A 126 10.69 -11.94 4.26
C GLY A 126 9.92 -10.65 4.61
N SER A 127 8.60 -10.73 4.75
CA SER A 127 7.72 -9.63 5.12
C SER A 127 7.69 -9.31 6.61
N GLN A 128 8.16 -10.24 7.47
CA GLN A 128 7.94 -10.12 8.91
C GLN A 128 8.64 -8.88 9.47
N GLN A 129 9.83 -8.57 8.97
CA GLN A 129 10.58 -7.38 9.36
C GLN A 129 9.91 -6.10 8.83
N ALA A 130 9.43 -6.08 7.59
CA ALA A 130 8.64 -4.96 7.04
C ALA A 130 7.40 -4.68 7.89
N LYS A 131 6.69 -5.73 8.32
CA LYS A 131 5.52 -5.63 9.20
C LYS A 131 5.90 -5.02 10.54
N ILE A 132 6.91 -5.55 11.24
CA ILE A 132 7.38 -5.04 12.53
C ILE A 132 7.79 -3.57 12.43
N LEU A 133 8.56 -3.21 11.39
CA LEU A 133 9.01 -1.83 11.18
C LEU A 133 7.83 -0.89 10.89
N SER A 134 6.84 -1.34 10.12
CA SER A 134 5.65 -0.54 9.86
C SER A 134 4.79 -0.34 11.11
N GLU A 135 4.60 -1.38 11.93
CA GLU A 135 3.86 -1.30 13.20
C GLU A 135 4.54 -0.34 14.17
N ALA A 136 5.87 -0.41 14.30
CA ALA A 136 6.64 0.52 15.11
C ALA A 136 6.50 1.97 14.61
N ALA A 137 6.55 2.19 13.29
CA ALA A 137 6.34 3.50 12.70
C ALA A 137 4.90 4.02 12.91
N PHE A 138 3.89 3.15 12.87
CA PHE A 138 2.50 3.52 13.11
C PHE A 138 2.30 3.96 14.55
N ILE A 139 2.81 3.20 15.52
CA ILE A 139 2.80 3.59 16.93
C ILE A 139 3.41 4.97 17.13
N ALA A 140 4.59 5.23 16.56
CA ALA A 140 5.25 6.52 16.66
C ALA A 140 4.40 7.65 16.05
N ARG A 141 3.81 7.42 14.87
CA ARG A 141 2.96 8.41 14.20
C ARG A 141 1.64 8.67 14.93
N ASP A 142 1.03 7.64 15.52
CA ASP A 142 -0.17 7.79 16.33
C ASP A 142 0.11 8.67 17.54
N LEU A 143 1.17 8.36 18.30
CA LEU A 143 1.57 9.13 19.47
C LEU A 143 1.90 10.60 19.14
N ILE A 144 2.50 10.85 17.97
CA ILE A 144 2.79 12.22 17.50
C ILE A 144 1.49 12.94 17.06
N ASN A 145 0.55 12.23 16.44
CA ASN A 145 -0.66 12.82 15.89
C ASN A 145 -1.79 13.01 16.91
N ILE A 146 -1.77 12.30 18.05
CA ILE A 146 -2.72 12.54 19.14
C ILE A 146 -2.45 13.95 19.71
N PRO A 147 -3.45 14.85 19.72
CA PRO A 147 -3.31 16.18 20.29
C PRO A 147 -2.88 16.13 21.75
N ALA A 148 -2.12 17.13 22.20
CA ALA A 148 -1.61 17.20 23.57
C ALA A 148 -2.71 17.19 24.67
N ASN A 149 -3.93 17.62 24.34
CA ASN A 149 -5.07 17.56 25.26
C ASN A 149 -5.57 16.12 25.50
N ASP A 150 -5.28 15.20 24.59
CA ASP A 150 -5.70 13.79 24.64
C ASP A 150 -4.53 12.86 25.01
N LEU A 151 -3.28 13.29 24.82
CA LEU A 151 -2.06 12.59 25.23
C LEU A 151 -1.22 13.44 26.20
N ASP A 152 -1.76 13.65 27.40
CA ASP A 152 -1.01 14.28 28.49
C ASP A 152 0.10 13.35 29.06
N PRO A 153 0.97 13.82 29.96
CA PRO A 153 2.04 12.99 30.53
C PRO A 153 1.56 11.70 31.23
N GLN A 154 0.38 11.71 31.86
CA GLN A 154 -0.16 10.53 32.56
C GLN A 154 -0.68 9.50 31.55
N GLN A 155 -1.36 9.97 30.50
CA GLN A 155 -1.85 9.13 29.42
C GLN A 155 -0.70 8.52 28.61
N PHE A 156 0.35 9.30 28.37
CA PHE A 156 1.56 8.80 27.73
C PHE A 156 2.27 7.75 28.59
N GLU A 157 2.45 8.00 29.90
CA GLU A 157 3.02 7.01 30.82
C GLU A 157 2.21 5.70 30.78
N LYS A 158 0.87 5.80 30.84
CA LYS A 158 -0.03 4.65 30.79
C LYS A 158 0.12 3.88 29.49
N TYR A 159 0.21 4.56 28.36
CA TYR A 159 0.45 3.94 27.05
C TYR A 159 1.77 3.14 27.06
N ILE A 160 2.87 3.75 27.50
CA ILE A 160 4.20 3.10 27.53
C ILE A 160 4.21 1.89 28.46
N ARG A 161 3.59 1.98 29.65
CA ARG A 161 3.44 0.82 30.55
C ARG A 161 2.63 -0.30 29.92
N SER A 162 1.56 0.03 29.21
CA SER A 162 0.75 -0.98 28.51
C SER A 162 1.55 -1.67 27.40
N PHE A 163 2.32 -0.90 26.64
CA PHE A 163 3.18 -1.40 25.56
C PHE A 163 4.25 -2.36 26.09
N ALA A 164 4.90 -2.04 27.21
CA ALA A 164 5.97 -2.88 27.78
C ALA A 164 5.51 -4.20 28.40
N ASN A 165 4.19 -4.37 28.63
CA ASN A 165 3.60 -5.58 29.21
C ASN A 165 2.99 -6.52 28.15
N HIS A 166 3.07 -6.17 26.87
CA HIS A 166 2.76 -7.05 25.74
C HIS A 166 4.01 -7.81 25.30
#